data_AF-A0A2G1YJL0-F1
#
_entry.id   AF-A0A2G1YJL0-F1
#
_cell.length_a   1.000
_cell.length_b   1.000
_cell.length_c   1.000
_cell.angle_alpha   90.00
_cell.angle_beta   90.00
_cell.angle_gamma   90.00
#
_symmetry.space_group_name_H-M   'P 1'
#
loop_
_entity.id
_entity.type
_entity.pdbx_description
1 polymer ?
#
loop_
_entity_poly.entity_id
_entity_poly.type
_entity_poly.pdbx_seq_one_letter_code
_entity_poly.pdbx_strand_id
1 'polypeptide(L)' 'MPPSPHPVPASPIAVIVMGVSGCGKSTLGALLAQALDAPFLEGDAFHSDEAVAKMRAGHALTDDDRWPWLDRLGAAA' A
#
# COMPACT_ATOMS: atom_id res chain seq x y z
N MET A 1 20.86 -18.07 36.21
CA MET A 1 20.88 -17.70 34.78
C MET A 1 19.54 -17.03 34.49
N PRO A 2 19.51 -15.74 34.10
CA PRO A 2 18.26 -15.14 33.65
C PRO A 2 17.78 -15.88 32.39
N PRO A 3 16.46 -15.99 32.15
CA PRO A 3 15.95 -16.59 30.92
C PRO A 3 16.49 -15.80 29.72
N SER A 4 17.05 -16.51 28.74
CA SER A 4 17.40 -15.92 27.45
C SER A 4 16.17 -15.25 26.84
N PRO A 5 16.26 -14.04 26.26
CA PRO A 5 15.11 -13.44 25.59
C PRO A 5 14.71 -14.34 24.42
N HIS A 6 13.54 -14.97 24.52
CA HIS A 6 12.92 -15.58 23.37
C HIS A 6 12.57 -14.43 22.40
N PRO A 7 12.99 -14.49 21.12
CA PRO A 7 12.55 -13.49 20.15
C PRO A 7 11.03 -13.57 20.08
N VAL A 8 10.36 -12.49 20.48
CA VAL A 8 8.94 -12.32 20.16
C VAL A 8 8.88 -12.32 18.63
N PRO A 9 8.16 -13.25 17.98
CA PRO A 9 8.01 -13.18 16.53
C PRO A 9 7.39 -11.83 16.23
N ALA A 10 8.17 -10.94 15.60
CA ALA A 10 7.69 -9.64 15.21
C ALA A 10 6.56 -9.88 14.20
N SER A 11 5.36 -9.40 14.51
CA SER A 11 4.28 -9.36 13.52
C SER A 11 4.83 -8.71 12.24
N PRO A 12 4.50 -9.25 11.05
CA PRO A 12 4.94 -8.65 9.81
C PRO A 12 4.54 -7.18 9.77
N ILE A 13 5.49 -6.31 9.41
CA ILE A 13 5.30 -4.86 9.35
C ILE A 13 4.91 -4.49 7.92
N ALA A 14 3.75 -3.86 7.74
CA ALA A 14 3.35 -3.22 6.50
C ALA A 14 3.65 -1.71 6.58
N VAL A 15 4.24 -1.15 5.51
CA VAL A 15 4.52 0.29 5.40
C VAL A 15 3.69 0.89 4.27
N ILE A 16 2.86 1.89 4.59
CA ILE A 16 2.06 2.62 3.61
C ILE A 16 2.71 3.98 3.33
N VAL A 17 3.17 4.18 2.10
CA VAL A 17 3.65 5.48 1.62
C VAL A 17 2.48 6.26 1.03
N MET A 18 1.96 7.25 1.78
CA MET A 18 0.80 8.05 1.38
C MET A 18 1.14 9.49 0.98
N GLY A 19 0.23 10.13 0.23
CA GLY A 19 0.40 11.46 -0.34
C GLY A 19 -0.39 11.68 -1.64
N VAL A 20 -0.52 12.93 -2.07
CA VAL A 20 -1.26 13.29 -3.30
C VAL A 20 -0.60 12.75 -4.57
N SER A 21 -1.34 12.73 -5.68
CA SER A 21 -0.78 12.32 -6.98
C SER A 21 0.41 13.21 -7.37
N GLY A 22 1.47 12.61 -7.91
CA GLY A 22 2.69 13.33 -8.31
C GLY A 22 3.69 13.67 -7.19
N CYS A 23 3.41 13.35 -5.90
CA CYS A 23 4.35 13.67 -4.80
C CYS A 23 5.52 12.67 -4.64
N GLY A 24 5.63 11.65 -5.50
CA GLY A 24 6.75 10.69 -5.50
C GLY A 24 6.56 9.42 -4.66
N LYS A 25 5.33 9.04 -4.29
CA LYS A 25 5.04 7.83 -3.48
C LYS A 25 5.66 6.56 -4.05
N SER A 26 5.42 6.27 -5.33
CA SER A 26 5.90 5.04 -5.99
C SER A 26 7.43 4.98 -6.00
N THR A 27 8.10 6.11 -6.24
CA THR A 27 9.56 6.20 -6.18
C THR A 27 10.08 5.90 -4.78
N LEU A 28 9.51 6.53 -3.75
CA LEU A 28 9.94 6.31 -2.36
C LEU A 28 9.62 4.87 -1.91
N GLY A 29 8.44 4.35 -2.24
CA GLY A 29 8.00 3.01 -1.88
C GLY A 29 8.90 1.93 -2.48
N ALA A 30 9.26 2.05 -3.76
CA ALA A 30 10.17 1.12 -4.41
C ALA A 30 11.59 1.15 -3.82
N LEU A 31 12.10 2.34 -3.46
CA LEU A 31 13.41 2.49 -2.80
C LEU A 31 13.39 1.95 -1.36
N LEU A 32 12.30 2.19 -0.63
CA LEU A 32 12.14 1.70 0.73
C LEU A 32 12.03 0.17 0.77
N ALA A 33 11.27 -0.41 -0.15
CA ALA A 33 11.15 -1.86 -0.30
C ALA A 33 12.51 -2.52 -0.57
N GLN A 34 13.33 -1.93 -1.47
CA GLN A 34 14.71 -2.40 -1.71
C GLN A 34 15.58 -2.29 -0.46
N ALA A 35 15.49 -1.19 0.29
CA ALA A 35 16.28 -0.98 1.49
C ALA A 35 15.90 -1.94 2.64
N LEU A 36 14.66 -2.40 2.67
CA LEU A 36 14.11 -3.29 3.69
C LEU A 36 14.07 -4.77 3.28
N ASP A 37 14.50 -5.11 2.07
CA ASP A 37 14.33 -6.45 1.47
C ASP A 37 12.87 -6.94 1.55
N ALA A 38 11.94 -6.04 1.21
CA ALA A 38 10.50 -6.26 1.29
C ALA A 38 9.84 -6.24 -0.10
N PRO A 39 8.71 -6.92 -0.28
CA PRO A 39 7.91 -6.78 -1.49
C PRO A 39 7.34 -5.36 -1.60
N PHE A 40 7.23 -4.86 -2.84
CA PHE A 40 6.58 -3.59 -3.15
C PHE A 40 5.23 -3.84 -3.85
N LEU A 41 4.18 -3.19 -3.34
CA LEU A 41 2.84 -3.18 -3.92
C LEU A 41 2.51 -1.75 -4.36
N GLU A 42 2.10 -1.59 -5.62
CA GLU A 42 1.59 -0.31 -6.12
C GLU A 42 0.09 -0.21 -5.83
N GLY A 43 -0.31 0.75 -4.98
CA GLY A 43 -1.68 0.87 -4.50
C GLY A 43 -2.69 1.09 -5.63
N ASP A 44 -2.30 1.85 -6.65
CA ASP A 44 -3.18 2.16 -7.79
C ASP A 44 -3.51 0.93 -8.65
N ALA A 45 -2.69 -0.13 -8.58
CA ALA A 45 -2.93 -1.38 -9.31
C ALA A 45 -4.14 -2.18 -8.81
N PHE A 46 -4.67 -1.82 -7.63
CA PHE A 46 -5.81 -2.50 -7.00
C PHE A 46 -7.16 -1.79 -7.24
N HIS A 47 -7.18 -0.69 -7.99
CA HIS A 47 -8.43 -0.07 -8.43
C HIS A 47 -9.17 -0.98 -9.43
N SER A 48 -10.51 -0.85 -9.50
CA SER A 48 -11.27 -1.47 -10.60
C SER A 48 -11.08 -0.69 -11.89
N ASP A 49 -11.29 -1.35 -13.03
CA ASP A 49 -11.28 -0.69 -14.35
C ASP A 49 -12.27 0.48 -14.41
N GLU A 50 -13.42 0.38 -13.74
CA GLU A 50 -14.41 1.45 -13.63
C GLU A 50 -13.87 2.67 -12.87
N ALA A 51 -13.23 2.46 -11.71
CA ALA A 51 -12.62 3.54 -10.95
C ALA A 51 -11.47 4.21 -11.73
N VAL A 52 -10.66 3.41 -12.42
CA VAL A 52 -9.60 3.92 -13.31
C VAL A 52 -10.19 4.75 -14.45
N ALA A 53 -11.27 4.28 -15.09
CA ALA A 53 -11.94 5.01 -16.16
C ALA A 53 -12.52 6.35 -15.65
N LYS A 54 -13.15 6.35 -14.47
CA LYS A 54 -13.69 7.56 -13.82
C LYS A 54 -12.60 8.61 -13.56
N MET A 55 -11.46 8.19 -13.01
CA MET A 55 -10.32 9.08 -12.80
C MET A 55 -9.73 9.60 -14.12
N ARG A 56 -9.62 8.75 -15.15
CA ARG A 56 -9.16 9.15 -16.49
C ARG A 56 -10.09 10.17 -17.16
N ALA A 57 -11.39 10.12 -16.86
CA ALA A 57 -12.36 11.11 -17.30
C ALA A 57 -12.31 12.43 -16.49
N GLY A 58 -11.41 12.55 -15.50
CA GLY A 58 -11.27 13.73 -14.65
C GLY A 58 -12.30 13.79 -13.51
N HIS A 59 -13.04 12.71 -13.26
CA HIS A 59 -13.97 12.62 -12.15
C HIS A 59 -13.27 12.08 -10.91
N ALA A 60 -13.39 12.81 -9.80
CA ALA A 60 -12.89 12.34 -8.52
C ALA A 60 -13.64 11.09 -8.04
N LEU A 61 -12.92 10.19 -7.39
CA LEU A 61 -13.52 9.06 -6.68
C LEU A 61 -14.25 9.56 -5.41
N THR A 62 -15.36 8.92 -5.11
CA THR A 62 -16.09 9.00 -3.85
C THR A 62 -15.55 7.96 -2.86
N ASP A 63 -16.01 8.00 -1.62
CA ASP A 63 -15.59 7.00 -0.64
C ASP A 63 -16.13 5.60 -0.96
N ASP A 64 -17.32 5.51 -1.56
CA ASP A 64 -17.89 4.25 -2.05
C ASP A 64 -17.04 3.61 -3.15
N ASP A 65 -16.38 4.42 -3.99
CA ASP A 65 -15.41 3.92 -4.98
C ASP A 65 -14.11 3.43 -4.31
N ARG A 66 -13.75 3.99 -3.15
CA ARG A 66 -12.48 3.72 -2.44
C ARG A 66 -12.55 2.51 -1.52
N TRP A 67 -13.67 2.27 -0.83
CA TRP A 67 -13.77 1.17 0.14
C TRP A 67 -13.40 -0.20 -0.46
N PRO A 68 -13.95 -0.62 -1.62
CA PRO A 68 -13.59 -1.90 -2.23
C PRO A 68 -12.14 -1.96 -2.73
N TRP A 69 -11.53 -0.80 -3.00
CA TRP A 69 -10.10 -0.71 -3.35
C TRP A 69 -9.23 -0.94 -2.12
N LEU A 70 -9.55 -0.31 -0.99
CA LEU A 70 -8.83 -0.49 0.27
C LEU A 70 -8.92 -1.93 0.77
N ASP A 71 -10.07 -2.58 0.63
CA ASP A 71 -10.24 -4.01 0.99
C ASP A 71 -9.34 -4.92 0.14
N ARG A 72 -9.28 -4.69 -1.19
CA ARG A 72 -8.41 -5.46 -2.09
C ARG A 72 -6.94 -5.25 -1.78
N LEU A 73 -6.53 -4.01 -1.45
CA LEU A 73 -5.16 -3.71 -1.05
C LEU A 73 -4.81 -4.38 0.28
N GLY A 74 -5.71 -4.33 1.26
CA GLY A 74 -5.51 -4.96 2.56
C GLY A 74 -5.41 -6.49 2.50
N ALA A 75 -6.13 -7.13 1.57
CA ALA A 75 -6.05 -8.58 1.36
C ALA A 75 -4.79 -9.03 0.60
N ALA A 76 -4.10 -8.11 -0.09
CA ALA A 76 -2.88 -8.39 -0.84
C ALA A 76 -1.59 -8.16 -0.04
N ALA A 77 -1.70 -7.50 1.11
CA ALA A 77 -0.59 -7.10 1.99
C ALA A 77 -0.23 -8.16 3.03
#